data_AF-A0A3Q2D538-F1
#
_entry.id   AF-A0A3Q2D538-F1
#
_cell.length_a   1.000
_cell.length_b   1.000
_cell.length_c   1.000
_cell.angle_alpha   90.00
_cell.angle_beta   90.00
_cell.angle_gamma   90.00
#
_symmetry.space_group_name_H-M   'P 1'
#
loop_
_entity.id
_entity.type
_entity.pdbx_description
1 polymer ?
#
loop_
_entity_poly.entity_id
_entity_poly.type
_entity_poly.pdbx_seq_one_letter_code
_entity_poly.pdbx_strand_id
1 'polypeptide(L)'
;MSSIHLDMKDIQNAVLNMDNGVVDLETLQALYENRAQNDEIDSIKKHMKSNQDKDDAKPLDKPEQFLFQLSQIPNFSQRVFCILFQSTFHECITSVLRKIEILQRVCKTLQSSEAVLQVLGLVLAFGNFMNGGNRSRGQADGFSLDILPKLKDVKSSDNSTSLLSYIVAYYLKHFDEDAGKDTSLYPLPEPQDLFQASQMKFEDFERDLRKLKKDLNGSCIYITLNLLLLKYSIINQFFLKCGCC
;
A
#
# COMPACT_ATOMS: atom_id res chain seq x y z
N MET A 1 -13.12 -30.23 -10.64
CA MET A 1 -12.77 -30.17 -9.21
C MET A 1 -12.15 -31.49 -8.75
N SER A 2 -10.96 -31.85 -9.26
CA SER A 2 -10.38 -33.21 -9.09
C SER A 2 -8.96 -33.23 -8.53
N SER A 3 -8.58 -32.25 -7.70
CA SER A 3 -7.24 -32.25 -7.08
C SER A 3 -7.17 -31.82 -5.62
N ILE A 4 -8.30 -31.50 -5.00
CA ILE A 4 -8.33 -31.21 -3.56
C ILE A 4 -8.59 -32.54 -2.84
N HIS A 5 -7.52 -33.23 -2.41
CA HIS A 5 -7.59 -34.35 -1.49
C HIS A 5 -7.77 -33.87 -0.05
N LEU A 6 -8.80 -33.05 0.21
CA LEU A 6 -9.16 -32.61 1.56
C LEU A 6 -10.47 -33.26 1.97
N ASP A 7 -10.48 -33.84 3.18
CA ASP A 7 -11.72 -34.33 3.77
C ASP A 7 -12.58 -33.15 4.22
N MET A 8 -13.90 -33.30 4.14
CA MET A 8 -14.86 -32.29 4.60
C MET A 8 -14.64 -31.95 6.09
N LYS A 9 -14.16 -32.92 6.87
CA LYS A 9 -13.77 -32.71 8.27
C LYS A 9 -12.62 -31.73 8.44
N ASP A 10 -11.61 -31.81 7.57
CA ASP A 10 -10.44 -30.92 7.62
C ASP A 10 -10.86 -29.50 7.28
N ILE A 11 -11.69 -29.33 6.24
CA ILE A 11 -12.29 -28.04 5.87
C ILE A 11 -13.11 -27.47 7.03
N GLN A 12 -13.98 -28.28 7.63
CA GLN A 12 -14.80 -27.85 8.74
C GLN A 12 -13.96 -27.43 9.94
N ASN A 13 -12.94 -28.21 10.31
CA ASN A 13 -12.04 -27.90 11.42
C ASN A 13 -11.23 -26.63 11.17
N ALA A 14 -10.65 -26.47 9.98
CA ALA A 14 -9.90 -25.29 9.57
C ALA A 14 -10.76 -24.02 9.68
N VAL A 15 -11.97 -24.04 9.11
CA VAL A 15 -12.87 -22.88 9.12
C VAL A 15 -13.41 -22.57 10.51
N LEU A 16 -13.77 -23.58 11.31
CA LEU A 16 -14.28 -23.36 12.67
C LEU A 16 -13.21 -22.78 13.61
N ASN A 17 -11.97 -23.28 13.49
CA ASN A 17 -10.84 -22.88 14.32
C ASN A 17 -10.08 -21.67 13.77
N MET A 18 -10.47 -21.13 12.61
CA MET A 18 -9.78 -20.02 11.94
C MET A 18 -8.31 -20.34 11.64
N ASP A 19 -8.04 -21.59 11.28
CA ASP A 19 -6.71 -22.13 11.02
C ASP A 19 -6.50 -22.38 9.52
N ASN A 20 -5.33 -22.00 9.02
CA ASN A 20 -4.92 -22.20 7.62
C ASN A 20 -3.65 -23.07 7.49
N GLY A 21 -3.28 -23.81 8.54
CA GLY A 21 -2.15 -24.74 8.50
C GLY A 21 -2.44 -26.03 7.72
N VAL A 22 -3.68 -26.53 7.78
CA VAL A 22 -4.12 -27.76 7.08
C VAL A 22 -4.75 -27.44 5.73
N VAL A 23 -5.53 -26.38 5.65
CA VAL A 23 -6.15 -25.89 4.40
C VAL A 23 -5.51 -24.55 4.07
N ASP A 24 -4.75 -24.51 2.98
CA ASP A 24 -4.05 -23.29 2.57
C ASP A 24 -5.00 -22.18 2.11
N LEU A 25 -4.45 -20.96 1.99
CA LEU A 25 -5.22 -19.77 1.61
C LEU A 25 -5.78 -19.87 0.19
N GLU A 26 -5.08 -20.52 -0.73
CA GLU A 26 -5.54 -20.70 -2.12
C GLU A 26 -6.78 -21.60 -2.16
N THR A 27 -6.76 -22.70 -1.41
CA THR A 27 -7.90 -23.61 -1.29
C THR A 27 -9.06 -22.91 -0.58
N LEU A 28 -8.81 -22.19 0.51
CA LEU A 28 -9.85 -21.42 1.21
C LEU A 28 -10.48 -20.36 0.28
N GLN A 29 -9.68 -19.68 -0.54
CA GLN A 29 -10.16 -18.74 -1.55
C GLN A 29 -11.04 -19.45 -2.59
N ALA A 30 -10.60 -20.59 -3.13
CA ALA A 30 -11.36 -21.37 -4.08
C ALA A 30 -12.70 -21.84 -3.49
N LEU A 31 -12.71 -22.33 -2.24
CA LEU A 31 -13.93 -22.73 -1.54
C LEU A 31 -14.86 -21.54 -1.29
N TYR A 32 -14.30 -20.36 -0.98
CA TYR A 32 -15.08 -19.14 -0.84
C TYR A 32 -15.75 -18.74 -2.15
N GLU A 33 -15.03 -18.73 -3.26
CA GLU A 33 -15.55 -18.32 -4.57
C GLU A 33 -16.58 -19.30 -5.14
N ASN A 34 -16.38 -20.60 -4.91
CA ASN A 34 -17.24 -21.67 -5.43
C ASN A 34 -18.35 -22.10 -4.47
N ARG A 35 -18.54 -21.40 -3.34
CA ARG A 35 -19.63 -21.70 -2.40
C ARG A 35 -20.99 -21.50 -3.06
N ALA A 36 -21.95 -22.35 -2.73
CA ALA A 36 -23.31 -22.24 -3.23
C ALA A 36 -23.99 -20.95 -2.76
N GLN A 37 -24.72 -20.32 -3.67
CA GLN A 37 -25.59 -19.19 -3.39
C GLN A 37 -26.91 -19.65 -2.76
N ASN A 38 -27.67 -18.71 -2.19
CA ASN A 38 -28.87 -19.04 -1.41
C ASN A 38 -29.92 -19.80 -2.25
N ASP A 39 -30.09 -19.42 -3.52
CA ASP A 39 -30.98 -20.05 -4.49
C ASP A 39 -30.56 -21.49 -4.87
N GLU A 40 -29.25 -21.74 -4.98
CA GLU A 40 -28.70 -23.07 -5.19
C GLU A 40 -28.93 -23.96 -3.97
N ILE A 41 -28.70 -23.43 -2.76
CA ILE A 41 -28.97 -24.13 -1.50
C ILE A 41 -30.45 -24.47 -1.35
N ASP A 42 -31.35 -23.55 -1.70
CA ASP A 42 -32.78 -23.78 -1.64
C ASP A 42 -33.24 -24.86 -2.63
N SER A 43 -32.66 -24.87 -3.83
CA SER A 43 -32.90 -25.91 -4.84
C SER A 43 -32.44 -27.28 -4.34
N ILE A 44 -31.25 -27.36 -3.74
CA ILE A 44 -30.71 -28.58 -3.14
C ILE A 44 -31.61 -29.08 -2.00
N LYS A 45 -32.03 -28.18 -1.08
CA LYS A 45 -32.93 -28.53 0.03
C LYS A 45 -34.29 -29.01 -0.46
N LYS A 46 -34.84 -28.38 -1.51
CA LYS A 46 -36.12 -28.78 -2.10
C LYS A 46 -36.04 -30.18 -2.70
N HIS A 47 -34.97 -30.49 -3.42
CA HIS A 47 -34.73 -31.83 -3.96
C HIS A 47 -34.67 -32.87 -2.84
N MET A 48 -33.90 -32.62 -1.77
CA MET A 48 -33.82 -33.55 -0.64
C MET A 48 -35.18 -33.79 0.02
N LYS A 49 -35.96 -32.73 0.28
CA LYS A 49 -37.30 -32.86 0.86
C LYS A 49 -38.25 -33.65 -0.04
N SER A 50 -38.24 -33.41 -1.35
CA SER A 50 -39.13 -34.10 -2.31
C SER A 50 -38.83 -35.58 -2.52
N ASN A 51 -37.65 -36.02 -2.09
CA ASN A 51 -37.17 -37.39 -2.24
C ASN A 51 -37.08 -38.12 -0.88
N GLN A 52 -37.40 -37.48 0.23
CA GLN A 52 -37.24 -38.08 1.57
C GLN A 52 -38.19 -39.27 1.82
N ASP A 53 -39.35 -39.32 1.15
CA ASP A 53 -40.40 -40.32 1.35
C ASP A 53 -40.61 -41.25 0.13
N LYS A 54 -39.62 -41.35 -0.77
CA LYS A 54 -39.72 -42.17 -1.99
C LYS A 54 -38.67 -43.28 -1.99
N ASP A 55 -39.10 -44.53 -2.17
CA ASP A 55 -38.21 -45.69 -2.29
C ASP A 55 -37.24 -45.60 -3.49
N ASP A 56 -37.62 -44.86 -4.55
CA ASP A 56 -36.80 -44.62 -5.76
C ASP A 56 -36.11 -43.24 -5.78
N ALA A 57 -35.82 -42.67 -4.61
CA ALA A 57 -35.18 -41.38 -4.47
C ALA A 57 -33.80 -41.33 -5.16
N LYS A 58 -33.64 -40.43 -6.13
CA LYS A 58 -32.32 -40.17 -6.73
C LYS A 58 -31.47 -39.32 -5.77
N PRO A 59 -30.30 -39.81 -5.32
CA PRO A 59 -29.42 -39.02 -4.47
C PRO A 59 -28.88 -37.81 -5.25
N LEU A 60 -28.44 -36.80 -4.50
CA LEU A 60 -27.71 -35.66 -5.07
C LEU A 60 -26.40 -36.12 -5.70
N ASP A 61 -25.90 -35.41 -6.70
CA ASP A 61 -24.57 -35.66 -7.23
C ASP A 61 -23.50 -35.16 -6.26
N LYS A 62 -22.28 -35.70 -6.37
CA LYS A 62 -21.17 -35.38 -5.45
C LYS A 62 -20.90 -33.87 -5.29
N PRO A 63 -20.93 -33.03 -6.35
CA PRO A 63 -20.74 -31.59 -6.18
C PRO A 63 -21.84 -30.93 -5.34
N GLU A 64 -23.10 -31.31 -5.53
CA GLU A 64 -24.24 -30.76 -4.77
C GLU A 64 -24.21 -31.23 -3.32
N GLN A 65 -23.81 -32.48 -3.06
CA GLN A 65 -23.55 -32.97 -1.71
C GLN A 65 -22.45 -32.15 -1.03
N PHE A 66 -21.35 -31.87 -1.72
CA PHE A 66 -20.24 -31.07 -1.19
C PHE A 66 -20.66 -29.64 -0.87
N LEU A 67 -21.35 -28.97 -1.81
CA LEU A 67 -21.87 -27.61 -1.61
C LEU A 67 -22.85 -27.55 -0.43
N PHE A 68 -23.71 -28.57 -0.30
CA PHE A 68 -24.60 -28.67 0.84
C PHE A 68 -23.84 -28.85 2.16
N GLN A 69 -22.86 -29.75 2.21
CA GLN A 69 -22.02 -29.96 3.40
C GLN A 69 -21.27 -28.67 3.80
N LEU A 70 -20.71 -27.95 2.84
CA LEU A 70 -20.06 -26.66 3.06
C LEU A 70 -21.04 -25.64 3.68
N SER A 71 -22.28 -25.62 3.19
CA SER A 71 -23.33 -24.73 3.72
C SER A 71 -23.77 -25.05 5.14
N GLN A 72 -23.49 -26.26 5.64
CA GLN A 72 -23.74 -26.63 7.04
C GLN A 72 -22.73 -26.04 8.00
N ILE A 73 -21.57 -25.54 7.52
CA ILE A 73 -20.60 -24.87 8.38
C ILE A 73 -21.15 -23.50 8.80
N PRO A 74 -21.37 -23.25 10.10
CA PRO A 74 -21.95 -22.00 10.57
C PRO A 74 -21.08 -20.78 10.21
N ASN A 75 -21.69 -19.81 9.52
CA ASN A 75 -21.02 -18.59 9.06
C ASN A 75 -19.78 -18.86 8.18
N PHE A 76 -19.82 -19.92 7.36
CA PHE A 76 -18.71 -20.32 6.48
C PHE A 76 -18.08 -19.13 5.74
N SER A 77 -18.90 -18.40 4.98
CA SER A 77 -18.43 -17.27 4.15
C SER A 77 -17.68 -16.22 4.98
N GLN A 78 -18.24 -15.86 6.14
CA GLN A 78 -17.69 -14.83 7.00
C GLN A 78 -16.37 -15.28 7.65
N ARG A 79 -16.29 -16.55 8.09
CA ARG A 79 -15.07 -17.12 8.68
C ARG A 79 -13.94 -17.18 7.67
N VAL A 80 -14.21 -17.74 6.48
CA VAL A 80 -13.20 -17.82 5.42
C VAL A 80 -12.75 -16.43 5.00
N PHE A 81 -13.67 -15.48 4.83
CA PHE A 81 -13.32 -14.08 4.58
C PHE A 81 -12.39 -13.50 5.65
N CYS A 82 -12.65 -13.77 6.94
CA CYS A 82 -11.81 -13.31 8.02
C CYS A 82 -10.40 -13.94 8.00
N ILE A 83 -10.27 -15.22 7.68
CA ILE A 83 -8.95 -15.88 7.53
C ILE A 83 -8.15 -15.22 6.40
N LEU A 84 -8.78 -15.05 5.23
CA LEU A 84 -8.16 -14.44 4.05
C LEU A 84 -7.77 -12.98 4.33
N PHE A 85 -8.66 -12.20 4.93
CA PHE A 85 -8.39 -10.82 5.31
C PHE A 85 -7.24 -10.71 6.32
N GLN A 86 -7.25 -11.53 7.39
CA GLN A 86 -6.18 -11.53 8.39
C GLN A 86 -4.81 -11.82 7.76
N SER A 87 -4.76 -12.74 6.79
CA SER A 87 -3.51 -13.11 6.13
C SER A 87 -2.87 -11.97 5.32
N THR A 88 -3.68 -11.03 4.81
CA THR A 88 -3.22 -9.94 3.93
C THR A 88 -3.21 -8.57 4.60
N PHE A 89 -3.99 -8.39 5.68
CA PHE A 89 -4.20 -7.08 6.31
C PHE A 89 -2.90 -6.38 6.70
N HIS A 90 -1.99 -7.09 7.37
CA HIS A 90 -0.74 -6.53 7.86
C HIS A 90 0.15 -6.01 6.72
N GLU A 91 0.26 -6.77 5.64
CA GLU A 91 1.03 -6.37 4.46
C GLU A 91 0.39 -5.15 3.78
N CYS A 92 -0.93 -5.18 3.58
CA CYS A 92 -1.65 -4.07 2.96
C CYS A 92 -1.49 -2.76 3.75
N ILE A 93 -1.70 -2.77 5.08
CA ILE A 93 -1.57 -1.55 5.88
C ILE A 93 -0.12 -1.08 5.97
N THR A 94 0.84 -2.00 6.07
CA THR A 94 2.27 -1.65 6.10
C THR A 94 2.72 -1.02 4.79
N SER A 95 2.23 -1.52 3.65
CA SER A 95 2.50 -0.94 2.33
C SER A 95 2.01 0.50 2.23
N VAL A 96 0.79 0.78 2.72
CA VAL A 96 0.24 2.14 2.78
C VAL A 96 1.07 3.05 3.69
N LEU A 97 1.42 2.58 4.89
CA LEU A 97 2.20 3.36 5.86
C LEU A 97 3.59 3.71 5.32
N ARG A 98 4.31 2.76 4.72
CA ARG A 98 5.64 3.02 4.14
C ARG A 98 5.61 4.12 3.07
N LYS A 99 4.60 4.09 2.20
CA LYS A 99 4.42 5.13 1.17
C LYS A 99 4.17 6.50 1.80
N ILE A 100 3.36 6.57 2.85
CA ILE A 100 3.12 7.82 3.60
C ILE A 100 4.39 8.31 4.29
N GLU A 101 5.16 7.43 4.93
CA GLU A 101 6.44 7.76 5.58
C GLU A 101 7.43 8.36 4.56
N ILE A 102 7.56 7.78 3.37
CA ILE A 102 8.40 8.31 2.29
C ILE A 102 7.92 9.70 1.86
N LEU A 103 6.62 9.85 1.59
CA LEU A 103 6.05 11.13 1.16
C LEU A 103 6.29 12.23 2.22
N GLN A 104 6.03 11.93 3.49
CA GLN A 104 6.27 12.84 4.61
C GLN A 104 7.74 13.24 4.71
N ARG A 105 8.66 12.26 4.62
CA ARG A 105 10.11 12.52 4.66
C ARG A 105 10.56 13.43 3.52
N VAL A 106 10.11 13.16 2.29
CA VAL A 106 10.42 13.99 1.11
C VAL A 106 9.87 15.41 1.28
N CYS A 107 8.58 15.55 1.63
CA CYS A 107 7.96 16.85 1.84
C CYS A 107 8.66 17.65 2.94
N LYS A 108 8.96 17.02 4.08
CA LYS A 108 9.68 17.67 5.20
C LYS A 108 11.05 18.14 4.76
N THR A 109 11.80 17.31 4.04
CA THR A 109 13.14 17.67 3.54
C THR A 109 13.05 18.85 2.59
N LEU A 110 12.13 18.83 1.62
CA LEU A 110 11.95 19.94 0.66
C LEU A 110 11.50 21.25 1.33
N GLN A 111 10.73 21.18 2.42
CA GLN A 111 10.20 22.36 3.11
C GLN A 111 11.15 22.97 4.14
N SER A 112 12.00 22.16 4.77
CA SER A 112 12.76 22.58 5.96
C SER A 112 14.26 22.36 5.90
N SER A 113 14.78 21.64 4.89
CA SER A 113 16.22 21.43 4.74
C SER A 113 16.92 22.73 4.36
N GLU A 114 17.86 23.16 5.20
CA GLU A 114 18.75 24.28 4.90
C GLU A 114 19.56 24.03 3.62
N ALA A 115 20.02 22.79 3.41
CA ALA A 115 20.77 22.42 2.21
C ALA A 115 19.93 22.59 0.92
N VAL A 116 18.64 22.24 0.97
CA VAL A 116 17.72 22.50 -0.16
C VAL A 116 17.58 24.00 -0.40
N LEU A 117 17.40 24.79 0.65
CA LEU A 117 17.31 26.25 0.54
C LEU A 117 18.60 26.88 -0.01
N GLN A 118 19.77 26.37 0.36
CA GLN A 118 21.06 26.82 -0.17
C GLN A 118 21.17 26.54 -1.67
N VAL A 119 20.78 25.33 -2.13
CA VAL A 119 20.77 24.99 -3.56
C VAL A 119 19.82 25.91 -4.33
N LEU A 120 18.59 26.13 -3.84
CA LEU A 120 17.64 27.04 -4.48
C LEU A 120 18.15 28.49 -4.46
N GLY A 121 18.80 28.91 -3.37
CA GLY A 121 19.43 30.23 -3.24
C GLY A 121 20.55 30.45 -4.25
N LEU A 122 21.38 29.43 -4.52
CA LEU A 122 22.40 29.50 -5.58
C LEU A 122 21.79 29.65 -6.97
N VAL A 123 20.73 28.91 -7.26
CA VAL A 123 19.99 29.05 -8.53
C VAL A 123 19.46 30.47 -8.67
N LEU A 124 18.86 31.02 -7.62
CA LEU A 124 18.33 32.39 -7.61
C LEU A 124 19.45 33.43 -7.79
N ALA A 125 20.54 33.31 -7.04
CA ALA A 125 21.65 34.25 -7.06
C ALA A 125 22.34 34.30 -8.42
N PHE A 126 22.69 33.15 -8.99
CA PHE A 126 23.29 33.10 -10.32
C PHE A 126 22.30 33.51 -11.41
N GLY A 127 21.03 33.12 -11.30
CA GLY A 127 19.97 33.57 -12.20
C GLY A 127 19.85 35.10 -12.23
N ASN A 128 19.82 35.75 -11.06
CA ASN A 128 19.76 37.21 -10.95
C ASN A 128 21.01 37.88 -11.51
N PHE A 129 22.20 37.34 -11.22
CA PHE A 129 23.45 37.87 -11.75
C PHE A 129 23.49 37.81 -13.29
N MET A 130 23.16 36.65 -13.86
CA MET A 130 23.17 36.45 -15.32
C MET A 130 22.10 37.27 -16.05
N ASN A 131 20.95 37.50 -15.41
CA ASN A 131 19.88 38.33 -15.97
C ASN A 131 19.98 39.81 -15.55
N GLY A 132 21.09 40.23 -14.95
CA GLY A 132 21.33 41.60 -14.51
C GLY A 132 21.08 42.62 -15.62
N GLY A 133 20.39 43.71 -15.31
CA GLY A 133 19.97 44.73 -16.29
C GLY A 133 18.64 44.43 -16.99
N ASN A 134 18.11 43.21 -16.88
CA ASN A 134 16.74 42.91 -17.30
C ASN A 134 15.75 43.22 -16.16
N ARG A 135 14.90 44.23 -16.38
CA ARG A 135 13.94 44.73 -15.36
C ARG A 135 12.93 43.69 -14.88
N SER A 136 12.67 42.62 -15.63
CA SER A 136 11.75 41.54 -15.26
C SER A 136 12.42 40.25 -14.80
N ARG A 137 13.74 40.12 -14.91
CA ARG A 137 14.46 38.85 -14.64
C ARG A 137 15.71 38.96 -13.78
N GLY A 138 16.33 40.13 -13.68
CA GLY A 138 17.61 40.32 -12.99
C GLY A 138 17.50 40.67 -11.50
N GLN A 139 16.28 40.75 -10.95
CA GLN A 139 15.98 41.14 -9.56
C GLN A 139 14.77 40.34 -9.05
N ALA A 140 14.78 39.03 -9.26
CA ALA A 140 13.70 38.15 -8.81
C ALA A 140 13.86 37.79 -7.32
N ASP A 141 12.75 37.71 -6.60
CA ASP A 141 12.69 37.20 -5.22
C ASP A 141 12.56 35.67 -5.16
N GLY A 142 12.29 35.04 -6.30
CA GLY A 142 12.12 33.61 -6.44
C GLY A 142 11.92 33.21 -7.91
N PHE A 143 11.84 31.91 -8.15
CA PHE A 143 11.61 31.36 -9.48
C PHE A 143 10.64 30.19 -9.41
N SER A 144 9.99 29.91 -10.53
CA SER A 144 9.16 28.70 -10.68
C SER A 144 10.04 27.48 -10.91
N LEU A 145 9.67 26.34 -10.30
CA LEU A 145 10.47 25.11 -10.30
C LEU A 145 10.67 24.50 -11.70
N ASP A 146 9.87 24.90 -12.69
CA ASP A 146 10.03 24.49 -14.09
C ASP A 146 11.35 24.94 -14.73
N ILE A 147 12.08 25.86 -14.09
CA ILE A 147 13.42 26.27 -14.52
C ILE A 147 14.48 25.21 -14.19
N LEU A 148 14.28 24.38 -13.17
CA LEU A 148 15.32 23.46 -12.66
C LEU A 148 15.83 22.49 -13.73
N PRO A 149 14.97 21.85 -14.57
CA PRO A 149 15.45 20.99 -15.65
C PRO A 149 16.25 21.71 -16.73
N LYS A 150 16.09 23.04 -16.87
CA LYS A 150 16.72 23.88 -17.90
C LYS A 150 18.13 24.33 -17.51
N LEU A 151 18.52 24.18 -16.25
CA LEU A 151 19.86 24.58 -15.77
C LEU A 151 20.99 23.84 -16.48
N LYS A 152 20.73 22.61 -16.96
CA LYS A 152 21.70 21.82 -17.73
C LYS A 152 21.95 22.36 -19.15
N ASP A 153 21.00 23.14 -19.67
CA ASP A 153 21.00 23.63 -21.05
C ASP A 153 21.72 24.99 -21.18
N VAL A 154 21.83 25.73 -20.08
CA VAL A 154 22.64 26.96 -20.00
C VAL A 154 24.11 26.57 -19.89
N LYS A 155 24.94 26.98 -20.85
CA LYS A 155 26.36 26.61 -20.94
C LYS A 155 27.27 27.82 -20.77
N SER A 156 28.52 27.56 -20.38
CA SER A 156 29.63 28.49 -20.49
C SER A 156 29.89 28.88 -21.96
N SER A 157 30.60 29.99 -22.18
CA SER A 157 30.90 30.50 -23.53
C SER A 157 31.69 29.52 -24.41
N ASP A 158 32.50 28.66 -23.79
CA ASP A 158 33.28 27.60 -24.42
C ASP A 158 32.52 26.25 -24.49
N ASN A 159 31.26 26.21 -24.04
CA ASN A 159 30.42 25.02 -23.93
C ASN A 159 30.98 23.86 -23.08
N SER A 160 32.03 24.10 -22.27
CA SER A 160 32.66 23.06 -21.45
C SER A 160 31.87 22.68 -20.22
N THR A 161 31.10 23.61 -19.65
CA THR A 161 30.40 23.44 -18.36
C THR A 161 28.97 23.97 -18.44
N SER A 162 28.02 23.28 -17.79
CA SER A 162 26.65 23.78 -17.64
C SER A 162 26.46 24.59 -16.37
N LEU A 163 25.44 25.45 -16.32
CA LEU A 163 25.06 26.15 -15.09
C LEU A 163 24.75 25.17 -13.96
N LEU A 164 24.08 24.05 -14.25
CA LEU A 164 23.87 22.97 -13.28
C LEU A 164 25.19 22.45 -12.71
N SER A 165 26.16 22.10 -13.58
CA SER A 165 27.47 21.60 -13.18
C SER A 165 28.24 22.63 -12.33
N TYR A 166 28.13 23.92 -12.70
CA TYR A 166 28.74 25.00 -11.96
C TYR A 166 28.12 25.18 -10.57
N ILE A 167 26.79 25.12 -10.45
CA ILE A 167 26.08 25.17 -9.15
C ILE A 167 26.52 24.02 -8.25
N VAL A 168 26.61 22.80 -8.76
CA VAL A 168 27.06 21.63 -7.99
C VAL A 168 28.49 21.84 -7.49
N ALA A 169 29.40 22.26 -8.37
CA ALA A 169 30.79 22.52 -7.99
C ALA A 169 30.91 23.66 -6.95
N TYR A 170 30.11 24.71 -7.10
CA TYR A 170 30.06 25.81 -6.15
C TYR A 170 29.52 25.36 -4.79
N TYR A 171 28.43 24.57 -4.79
CA TYR A 171 27.86 24.01 -3.56
C TYR A 171 28.90 23.19 -2.79
N LEU A 172 29.53 22.22 -3.47
CA LEU A 172 30.55 21.37 -2.86
C LEU A 172 31.73 22.16 -2.31
N LYS A 173 32.16 23.21 -3.03
CA LYS A 173 33.30 24.03 -2.60
C LYS A 173 32.99 24.93 -1.39
N HIS A 174 31.76 25.42 -1.28
CA HIS A 174 31.43 26.52 -0.37
C HIS A 174 30.46 26.16 0.76
N PHE A 175 29.71 25.07 0.62
CA PHE A 175 28.67 24.66 1.58
C PHE A 175 28.87 23.25 2.13
N ASP A 176 29.66 22.40 1.46
CA ASP A 176 29.96 21.05 1.95
C ASP A 176 31.40 20.97 2.51
N GLU A 177 31.53 20.99 3.84
CA GLU A 177 32.81 20.88 4.54
C GLU A 177 33.49 19.51 4.35
N ASP A 178 32.70 18.52 3.96
CA ASP A 178 33.13 17.14 3.74
C ASP A 178 33.21 16.77 2.27
N ALA A 179 33.16 17.75 1.36
CA ALA A 179 33.27 17.51 -0.07
C ALA A 179 34.47 16.61 -0.42
N GLY A 180 34.19 15.49 -1.10
CA GLY A 180 35.19 14.50 -1.49
C GLY A 180 35.55 13.47 -0.42
N LYS A 181 34.88 13.47 0.74
CA LYS A 181 34.97 12.43 1.78
C LYS A 181 33.72 11.55 1.77
N ASP A 182 33.81 10.37 2.39
CA ASP A 182 32.67 9.45 2.56
C ASP A 182 31.56 9.99 3.46
N THR A 183 31.82 11.07 4.20
CA THR A 183 30.86 11.75 5.07
C THR A 183 30.08 12.87 4.38
N SER A 184 30.40 13.20 3.11
CA SER A 184 29.64 14.16 2.32
C SER A 184 28.18 13.70 2.19
N LEU A 185 27.25 14.61 2.50
CA LEU A 185 25.82 14.33 2.47
C LEU A 185 25.19 14.94 1.24
N TYR A 186 24.32 14.17 0.58
CA TYR A 186 23.55 14.68 -0.55
C TYR A 186 22.55 15.74 -0.06
N PRO A 187 22.57 16.98 -0.61
CA PRO A 187 21.82 18.11 -0.05
C PRO A 187 20.32 18.09 -0.37
N LEU A 188 19.89 17.20 -1.26
CA LEU A 188 18.51 17.05 -1.71
C LEU A 188 17.93 15.73 -1.18
N PRO A 189 16.59 15.53 -1.21
CA PRO A 189 16.02 14.23 -0.88
C PRO A 189 16.62 13.12 -1.76
N GLU A 190 16.77 11.93 -1.18
CA GLU A 190 17.24 10.75 -1.90
C GLU A 190 16.49 10.57 -3.23
N PRO A 191 17.20 10.45 -4.38
CA PRO A 191 16.56 10.40 -5.69
C PRO A 191 15.50 9.29 -5.81
N GLN A 192 15.73 8.15 -5.17
CA GLN A 192 14.79 7.03 -5.15
C GLN A 192 13.49 7.39 -4.41
N ASP A 193 13.60 8.01 -3.23
CA ASP A 193 12.45 8.45 -2.44
C ASP A 193 11.67 9.54 -3.18
N LEU A 194 12.37 10.52 -3.75
CA LEU A 194 11.76 11.60 -4.52
C LEU A 194 11.02 11.05 -5.74
N PHE A 195 11.62 10.10 -6.46
CA PHE A 195 10.97 9.44 -7.59
C PHE A 195 9.73 8.68 -7.14
N GLN A 196 9.82 7.86 -6.08
CA GLN A 196 8.68 7.14 -5.55
C GLN A 196 7.55 8.08 -5.13
N ALA A 197 7.85 9.12 -4.34
CA ALA A 197 6.88 10.12 -3.92
C ALA A 197 6.21 10.82 -5.11
N SER A 198 6.96 11.12 -6.18
CA SER A 198 6.42 11.76 -7.39
C SER A 198 5.40 10.90 -8.16
N GLN A 199 5.45 9.58 -8.00
CA GLN A 199 4.53 8.65 -8.66
C GLN A 199 3.29 8.34 -7.81
N MET A 200 3.24 8.79 -6.56
CA MET A 200 2.12 8.51 -5.65
C MET A 200 0.91 9.39 -5.97
N LYS A 201 -0.29 8.80 -5.90
CA LYS A 201 -1.57 9.50 -6.09
C LYS A 201 -2.42 9.39 -4.83
N PHE A 202 -2.98 10.51 -4.38
CA PHE A 202 -3.83 10.54 -3.18
C PHE A 202 -5.06 9.64 -3.31
N GLU A 203 -5.62 9.54 -4.51
CA GLU A 203 -6.78 8.71 -4.82
C GLU A 203 -6.51 7.21 -4.60
N ASP A 204 -5.27 6.78 -4.82
CA ASP A 204 -4.86 5.40 -4.58
C ASP A 204 -4.85 5.08 -3.08
N PHE A 205 -4.31 5.99 -2.26
CA PHE A 205 -4.35 5.85 -0.80
C PHE A 205 -5.78 5.82 -0.26
N GLU A 206 -6.63 6.72 -0.73
CA GLU A 206 -8.04 6.76 -0.32
C GLU A 206 -8.78 5.50 -0.71
N ARG A 207 -8.53 4.96 -1.90
CA ARG A 207 -9.12 3.69 -2.34
C ARG A 207 -8.67 2.54 -1.45
N ASP A 208 -7.36 2.41 -1.21
CA ASP A 208 -6.78 1.33 -0.43
C ASP A 208 -7.26 1.37 1.03
N LEU A 209 -7.27 2.55 1.66
CA LEU A 209 -7.77 2.74 3.02
C LEU A 209 -9.28 2.51 3.14
N ARG A 210 -10.08 2.94 2.14
CA ARG A 210 -11.53 2.64 2.11
C ARG A 210 -11.79 1.15 2.00
N LYS A 211 -11.03 0.44 1.15
CA LYS A 211 -11.11 -1.02 1.03
C LYS A 211 -10.79 -1.69 2.36
N LEU A 212 -9.63 -1.36 2.96
CA LEU A 212 -9.23 -1.89 4.27
C LEU A 212 -10.25 -1.62 5.37
N LYS A 213 -10.84 -0.42 5.41
CA LYS A 213 -11.88 -0.08 6.38
C LYS A 213 -13.16 -0.90 6.16
N LYS A 214 -13.59 -1.07 4.90
CA LYS A 214 -14.75 -1.88 4.55
C LYS A 214 -14.54 -3.34 4.96
N ASP A 215 -13.39 -3.88 4.62
CA ASP A 215 -13.04 -5.28 4.90
C ASP A 215 -12.90 -5.51 6.42
N LEU A 216 -12.24 -4.61 7.12
CA LEU A 216 -12.12 -4.64 8.58
C LEU A 216 -13.48 -4.58 9.29
N ASN A 217 -14.41 -3.75 8.81
CA ASN A 217 -15.76 -3.66 9.37
C ASN A 217 -16.56 -4.95 9.10
N GLY A 218 -16.41 -5.55 7.93
CA GLY A 218 -16.99 -6.85 7.61
C GLY A 218 -16.47 -7.96 8.52
N SER A 219 -15.18 -7.94 8.86
CA SER A 219 -14.55 -8.90 9.75
C SER A 219 -14.85 -8.65 11.25
N CYS A 220 -14.89 -7.39 11.70
CA CYS A 220 -15.05 -7.02 13.11
C CYS A 220 -16.40 -7.44 13.73
N ILE A 221 -17.44 -7.67 12.93
CA ILE A 221 -18.75 -8.15 13.44
C ILE A 221 -18.63 -9.56 14.05
N TYR A 222 -17.62 -10.35 13.64
CA TYR A 222 -17.46 -11.75 14.08
C TYR A 222 -16.20 -12.00 14.91
N ILE A 223 -15.17 -11.16 14.80
CA ILE A 223 -13.89 -11.32 15.53
C ILE A 223 -13.88 -10.52 16.85
N THR A 224 -15.02 -10.28 17.49
CA THR A 224 -15.08 -9.50 18.75
C THR A 224 -14.41 -10.20 19.94
N LEU A 225 -14.06 -11.49 19.84
CA LEU A 225 -13.37 -12.22 20.91
C LEU A 225 -11.84 -12.39 20.71
N ASN A 226 -11.31 -12.32 19.49
CA ASN A 226 -9.86 -12.50 19.25
C ASN A 226 -9.11 -11.22 18.81
N LEU A 227 -9.79 -10.19 18.27
CA LEU A 227 -9.13 -8.95 17.82
C LEU A 227 -8.76 -7.99 18.95
N LEU A 228 -9.18 -8.22 20.19
CA LEU A 228 -8.81 -7.37 21.33
C LEU A 228 -7.28 -7.33 21.52
N LEU A 229 -6.56 -8.40 21.18
CA LEU A 229 -5.10 -8.44 21.22
C LEU A 229 -4.44 -7.70 20.03
N LEU A 230 -5.04 -7.72 18.84
CA LEU A 230 -4.51 -7.07 17.63
C LEU A 230 -4.78 -5.57 17.60
N LYS A 231 -5.94 -5.12 18.11
CA LYS A 231 -6.23 -3.68 18.29
C LYS A 231 -5.21 -3.02 19.21
N TYR A 232 -4.80 -3.67 20.30
CA TYR A 232 -3.82 -3.10 21.23
C TYR A 232 -2.42 -2.93 20.63
N SER A 233 -1.99 -3.79 19.72
CA SER A 233 -0.65 -3.71 19.12
C SER A 233 -0.57 -2.69 17.98
N ILE A 234 -1.57 -2.69 17.09
CA ILE A 234 -1.56 -1.84 15.88
C ILE A 234 -1.93 -0.39 16.21
N ILE A 235 -2.89 -0.16 17.12
CA ILE A 235 -3.26 1.20 17.53
C ILE A 235 -2.13 1.87 18.32
N ASN A 236 -1.44 1.13 19.21
CA ASN A 236 -0.27 1.69 19.90
C ASN A 236 0.87 2.03 18.94
N GLN A 237 1.16 1.21 17.93
CA GLN A 237 2.18 1.55 16.94
C GLN A 237 1.79 2.77 16.09
N PHE A 238 0.50 2.96 15.79
CA PHE A 238 0.01 4.13 15.06
C PHE A 238 0.14 5.42 15.89
N PHE A 239 -0.26 5.41 17.17
CA PHE A 239 -0.16 6.59 18.03
C PHE A 239 1.27 6.93 18.45
N LEU A 240 2.15 5.94 18.68
CA LEU A 240 3.55 6.21 19.01
C LEU A 240 4.37 6.74 17.82
N LYS A 241 4.04 6.36 16.58
CA LYS A 241 4.80 6.81 15.39
C LYS A 241 4.29 8.11 14.79
N CYS A 242 3.01 8.45 14.93
CA CYS A 242 2.45 9.67 14.37
C CYS A 242 2.68 10.92 15.22
N GLY A 243 3.29 10.81 16.41
CA GLY A 243 3.69 11.99 17.21
C GLY A 243 2.53 12.91 17.64
N CYS A 244 1.28 12.45 17.57
CA CYS A 244 0.14 13.18 18.12
C CYS A 244 0.09 12.95 19.64
N CYS A 245 0.83 13.76 20.38
CA CYS A 245 0.49 14.17 21.74
C CYS A 245 0.29 15.69 21.73
#